data_AF-A0A952LDW4-F1
#
_entry.id   AF-A0A952LDW4-F1
#
_cell.length_a   1.000
_cell.length_b   1.000
_cell.length_c   1.000
_cell.angle_alpha   90.00
_cell.angle_beta   90.00
_cell.angle_gamma   90.00
#
_symmetry.space_group_name_H-M   'P 1'
#
loop_
_entity.id
_entity.type
_entity.pdbx_description
1 polymer ?
#
loop_
_entity_poly.entity_id
_entity_poly.type
_entity_poly.pdbx_seq_one_letter_code
_entity_poly.pdbx_strand_id
1 'polypeptide(L)'
;MSHVARHLKPDAEPLQTLRPLNTSVDEAVAVEVPVALTVNGVSQAVMLATPADLDDFALGFSLSEGWFTSRRELLDVELDARPEGIELALTVTAACEQRLKARRRTLAGRTGCGLCGVDSLAQLGAVQPAPVRVPTLAADALDRALAALPSAQVLNARCGGLHGAAWCKPSGELMLAREDIGRHNALDKLAGALARRDVDPRDGFVLMSSRASYELVHKTAMAGAGLLACMSAPSSLAIATARELGLQLWAFVREGRATRYA
;
A
#
# COMPACT_ATOMS: atom_id res chain seq x y z
N MET A 1 -10.66 38.35 10.84
CA MET A 1 -11.23 37.57 9.72
C MET A 1 -10.91 36.10 9.97
N SER A 2 -11.92 35.41 10.53
CA SER A 2 -12.16 33.96 10.61
C SER A 2 -10.99 32.97 10.47
N HIS A 3 -10.33 32.67 11.59
CA HIS A 3 -9.80 31.33 11.89
C HIS A 3 -10.81 30.65 12.82
N VAL A 4 -11.44 29.56 12.38
CA VAL A 4 -11.73 28.36 13.19
C VAL A 4 -11.96 27.21 12.20
N ALA A 5 -11.04 26.25 12.21
CA ALA A 5 -11.17 24.97 11.53
C ALA A 5 -12.44 24.26 12.05
N ARG A 6 -13.38 23.98 11.14
CA ARG A 6 -14.44 22.98 11.34
C ARG A 6 -14.14 21.79 10.43
N HIS A 7 -13.32 20.87 10.91
CA HIS A 7 -13.30 19.50 10.39
C HIS A 7 -13.92 18.61 11.48
N LEU A 8 -15.25 18.56 11.49
CA LEU A 8 -16.04 17.58 12.23
C LEU A 8 -16.22 16.36 11.30
N LYS A 9 -15.61 15.26 11.73
CA LYS A 9 -15.57 13.86 11.23
C LYS A 9 -16.73 13.41 10.32
N PRO A 10 -16.41 12.53 9.36
CA PRO A 10 -16.81 11.13 9.54
C PRO A 10 -15.54 10.27 9.53
N ASP A 11 -15.04 9.92 10.72
CA ASP A 11 -14.17 8.76 10.82
C ASP A 11 -15.08 7.58 10.51
N ALA A 12 -15.09 7.13 9.25
CA ALA A 12 -15.63 5.82 8.97
C ALA A 12 -14.78 4.85 9.81
N GLU A 13 -15.37 4.34 10.90
CA GLU A 13 -14.67 3.44 11.81
C GLU A 13 -14.12 2.26 10.99
N PRO A 14 -12.84 1.88 11.16
CA PRO A 14 -12.23 0.84 10.35
C PRO A 14 -12.80 -0.56 10.62
N LEU A 15 -13.57 -0.69 11.70
CA LEU A 15 -14.24 -1.92 12.12
C LEU A 15 -15.71 -1.62 12.45
N GLN A 16 -16.59 -2.52 12.05
CA GLN A 16 -18.00 -2.51 12.44
C GLN A 16 -18.25 -3.67 13.40
N THR A 17 -19.04 -3.44 14.44
CA THR A 17 -19.51 -4.54 15.31
C THR A 17 -20.82 -5.07 14.73
N LEU A 18 -20.82 -6.36 14.37
CA LEU A 18 -21.98 -7.05 13.82
C LEU A 18 -22.27 -8.29 14.64
N ARG A 19 -23.55 -8.67 14.73
CA ARG A 19 -23.94 -9.97 15.27
C ARG A 19 -24.12 -10.95 14.11
N PRO A 20 -23.26 -11.97 13.96
CA PRO A 20 -23.46 -12.98 12.94
C PRO A 20 -24.78 -13.74 13.13
N LEU A 21 -25.25 -14.37 12.06
CA LEU A 21 -26.44 -15.21 12.13
C LEU A 21 -26.15 -16.42 13.04
N ASN A 22 -27.14 -16.79 13.86
CA ASN A 22 -27.09 -17.97 14.74
C ASN A 22 -26.06 -17.93 15.89
N THR A 23 -25.62 -16.74 16.31
CA THR A 23 -24.77 -16.56 17.51
C THR A 23 -25.35 -15.51 18.46
N SER A 24 -24.99 -15.62 19.74
CA SER A 24 -25.29 -14.62 20.78
C SER A 24 -24.15 -13.64 21.01
N VAL A 25 -23.04 -13.77 20.29
CA VAL A 25 -21.81 -12.98 20.45
C VAL A 25 -21.67 -12.01 19.29
N ASP A 26 -21.32 -10.77 19.59
CA ASP A 26 -21.00 -9.77 18.59
C ASP A 26 -19.54 -9.91 18.13
N GLU A 27 -19.27 -9.70 16.85
CA GLU A 27 -17.96 -9.80 16.23
C GLU A 27 -17.55 -8.48 15.58
N ALA A 28 -16.25 -8.17 15.61
CA ALA A 28 -15.71 -7.06 14.86
C ALA A 28 -15.41 -7.50 13.43
N VAL A 29 -15.93 -6.75 12.45
CA VAL A 29 -15.78 -7.00 11.02
C VAL A 29 -15.02 -5.84 10.39
N ALA A 30 -14.05 -6.16 9.53
CA ALA A 30 -13.33 -5.16 8.75
C ALA A 30 -14.30 -4.35 7.89
N VAL A 31 -14.19 -3.03 7.93
CA VAL A 31 -14.93 -2.14 7.03
C VAL A 31 -14.17 -2.04 5.72
N GLU A 32 -14.89 -2.23 4.61
CA GLU A 32 -14.41 -2.03 3.25
C GLU A 32 -15.26 -0.94 2.61
N VAL A 33 -14.64 0.16 2.20
CA VAL A 33 -15.31 1.29 1.53
C VAL A 33 -14.62 1.63 0.22
N PRO A 34 -15.37 2.12 -0.78
CA PRO A 34 -14.77 2.77 -1.94
C PRO A 34 -14.01 4.03 -1.51
N VAL A 35 -12.76 4.15 -1.92
CA VAL A 35 -11.90 5.32 -1.70
C VAL A 35 -11.46 5.85 -3.06
N ALA A 36 -11.96 7.02 -3.43
CA ALA A 36 -11.60 7.73 -4.65
C ALA A 36 -10.39 8.63 -4.40
N LEU A 37 -9.36 8.56 -5.24
CA LEU A 37 -8.27 9.54 -5.28
C LEU A 37 -8.55 10.53 -6.41
N THR A 38 -8.78 11.79 -6.07
CA THR A 38 -9.04 12.86 -7.02
C THR A 38 -7.89 13.86 -7.03
N VAL A 39 -7.53 14.36 -8.22
CA VAL A 39 -6.54 15.44 -8.37
C VAL A 39 -7.25 16.57 -9.11
N ASN A 40 -7.37 17.73 -8.44
CA ASN A 40 -8.11 18.90 -8.95
C ASN A 40 -9.52 18.55 -9.45
N GLY A 41 -10.26 17.79 -8.63
CA GLY A 41 -11.65 17.38 -8.91
C GLY A 41 -11.79 16.30 -9.99
N VAL A 42 -10.70 15.75 -10.52
CA VAL A 42 -10.74 14.66 -11.49
C VAL A 42 -10.34 13.36 -10.82
N SER A 43 -11.27 12.39 -10.79
CA SER A 43 -10.98 11.04 -10.30
C SER A 43 -9.88 10.37 -11.12
N GLN A 44 -8.84 9.94 -10.41
CA GLN A 44 -7.70 9.24 -10.97
C GLN A 44 -7.81 7.72 -10.74
N ALA A 45 -8.31 7.30 -9.59
CA ALA A 45 -8.57 5.90 -9.25
C ALA A 45 -9.64 5.78 -8.16
N VAL A 46 -10.27 4.61 -8.09
CA VAL A 46 -11.13 4.22 -6.97
C VAL A 46 -10.69 2.83 -6.51
N MET A 47 -10.42 2.69 -5.22
CA MET A 47 -9.95 1.45 -4.60
C MET A 47 -10.90 1.07 -3.46
N LEU A 48 -11.18 -0.21 -3.28
CA LEU A 48 -11.82 -0.69 -2.05
C LEU A 48 -10.74 -0.78 -0.96
N ALA A 49 -10.94 -0.12 0.17
CA ALA A 49 -9.94 -0.03 1.24
C ALA A 49 -10.59 0.03 2.62
N THR A 50 -9.80 -0.26 3.65
CA THR A 50 -10.16 -0.01 5.05
C THR A 50 -9.95 1.47 5.35
N PRO A 51 -10.94 2.18 5.95
CA PRO A 51 -10.87 3.61 6.21
C PRO A 51 -9.97 3.98 7.40
N ALA A 52 -8.70 3.59 7.30
CA ALA A 52 -7.64 3.88 8.27
C ALA A 52 -6.35 4.27 7.53
N ASP A 53 -5.56 5.17 8.13
CA ASP A 53 -4.30 5.67 7.57
C ASP A 53 -4.42 6.18 6.11
N LEU A 54 -5.52 6.88 5.79
CA LEU A 54 -5.84 7.24 4.40
C LEU A 54 -4.90 8.30 3.80
N ASP A 55 -4.30 9.17 4.61
CA ASP A 55 -3.20 10.05 4.16
C ASP A 55 -2.01 9.24 3.65
N ASP A 56 -1.67 8.16 4.36
CA ASP A 56 -0.57 7.28 3.99
C ASP A 56 -0.94 6.51 2.72
N PHE A 57 -2.19 6.07 2.61
CA PHE A 57 -2.70 5.45 1.40
C PHE A 57 -2.61 6.40 0.20
N ALA A 58 -3.06 7.65 0.32
CA ALA A 58 -3.04 8.65 -0.74
C ALA A 58 -1.63 8.85 -1.31
N LEU A 59 -0.66 9.06 -0.41
CA LEU A 59 0.72 9.28 -0.81
C LEU A 59 1.37 8.02 -1.39
N GLY A 60 1.25 6.90 -0.69
CA GLY A 60 1.91 5.67 -1.08
C GLY A 60 1.37 5.07 -2.36
N PHE A 61 0.05 5.09 -2.55
CA PHE A 61 -0.58 4.71 -3.82
C PHE A 61 -0.03 5.58 -4.95
N SER A 62 -0.02 6.90 -4.78
CA SER A 62 0.47 7.84 -5.80
C SER A 62 1.95 7.63 -6.15
N LEU A 63 2.81 7.30 -5.18
CA LEU A 63 4.22 6.96 -5.43
C LEU A 63 4.36 5.62 -6.16
N SER A 64 3.65 4.60 -5.69
CA SER A 64 3.74 3.24 -6.22
C SER A 64 3.23 3.12 -7.66
N GLU A 65 2.17 3.86 -8.01
CA GLU A 65 1.62 3.94 -9.37
C GLU A 65 2.39 4.89 -10.31
N GLY A 66 3.46 5.52 -9.78
CA GLY A 66 4.27 6.51 -10.48
C GLY A 66 3.50 7.76 -10.88
N TRP A 67 2.43 8.10 -10.15
CA TRP A 67 1.81 9.42 -10.26
C TRP A 67 2.78 10.48 -9.77
N PHE A 68 3.43 10.19 -8.65
CA PHE A 68 4.44 11.03 -8.04
C PHE A 68 5.84 10.42 -8.19
N THR A 69 6.83 11.27 -8.42
CA THR A 69 8.26 10.92 -8.37
C THR A 69 8.89 11.26 -7.03
N SER A 70 8.21 12.07 -6.20
CA SER A 70 8.66 12.46 -4.87
C SER A 70 7.46 12.79 -3.98
N ARG A 71 7.58 12.52 -2.67
CA ARG A 71 6.58 12.93 -1.67
C ARG A 71 6.32 14.43 -1.61
N ARG A 72 7.26 15.24 -2.10
CA ARG A 72 7.11 16.70 -2.20
C ARG A 72 6.11 17.16 -3.27
N GLU A 73 5.70 16.27 -4.17
CA GLU A 73 4.70 16.60 -5.18
C GLU A 73 3.27 16.65 -4.60
N LEU A 74 3.04 16.03 -3.43
CA LEU A 74 1.80 16.14 -2.67
C LEU A 74 1.88 17.33 -1.72
N LEU A 75 0.98 18.29 -1.88
CA LEU A 75 0.91 19.51 -1.09
C LEU A 75 -0.13 19.41 0.03
N ASP A 76 -1.26 18.77 -0.25
CA ASP A 76 -2.34 18.57 0.71
C ASP A 76 -3.23 17.38 0.34
N VAL A 77 -3.93 16.83 1.32
CA VAL A 77 -4.98 15.81 1.14
C VAL A 77 -6.19 16.22 1.97
N GLU A 78 -7.30 16.51 1.30
CA GLU A 78 -8.59 16.72 1.96
C GLU A 78 -9.40 15.42 1.89
N LEU A 79 -9.94 15.00 3.04
CA LEU A 79 -10.79 13.82 3.15
C LEU A 79 -12.26 14.25 3.22
N ASP A 80 -13.06 13.77 2.28
CA ASP A 80 -14.51 14.01 2.23
C ASP A 80 -15.26 12.67 2.23
N ALA A 81 -15.87 12.32 3.36
CA ALA A 81 -16.67 11.09 3.47
C ALA A 81 -18.11 11.34 3.03
N ARG A 82 -18.57 10.53 2.09
CA ARG A 82 -19.89 10.57 1.46
C ARG A 82 -20.62 9.24 1.67
N PRO A 83 -21.94 9.16 1.44
CA PRO A 83 -22.68 7.90 1.53
C PRO A 83 -22.13 6.80 0.60
N GLU A 84 -21.56 7.18 -0.54
CA GLU A 84 -21.02 6.26 -1.54
C GLU A 84 -19.59 5.79 -1.24
N GLY A 85 -18.89 6.39 -0.27
CA GLY A 85 -17.50 6.10 0.04
C GLY A 85 -16.71 7.33 0.50
N ILE A 86 -15.40 7.30 0.38
CA ILE A 86 -14.50 8.38 0.79
C ILE A 86 -13.82 8.96 -0.45
N GLU A 87 -13.81 10.28 -0.55
CA GLU A 87 -12.98 11.01 -1.51
C GLU A 87 -11.73 11.52 -0.80
N LEU A 88 -10.57 11.23 -1.37
CA LEU A 88 -9.29 11.84 -1.04
C LEU A 88 -8.97 12.83 -2.16
N ALA A 89 -9.15 14.11 -1.86
CA ALA A 89 -8.85 15.21 -2.79
C ALA A 89 -7.40 15.65 -2.61
N LEU A 90 -6.54 15.31 -3.56
CA LEU A 90 -5.11 15.55 -3.53
C LEU A 90 -4.80 16.89 -4.21
N THR A 91 -4.21 17.81 -3.43
CA THR A 91 -3.57 19.01 -3.97
C THR A 91 -2.12 18.70 -4.30
N VAL A 92 -1.72 18.92 -5.55
CA VAL A 92 -0.38 18.54 -6.06
C VAL A 92 0.34 19.71 -6.71
N THR A 93 1.65 19.58 -6.89
CA THR A 93 2.44 20.56 -7.65
C THR A 93 1.98 20.66 -9.11
N ALA A 94 2.13 21.85 -9.70
CA ALA A 94 1.76 22.09 -11.10
C ALA A 94 2.47 21.15 -12.10
N ALA A 95 3.75 20.80 -11.82
CA ALA A 95 4.50 19.86 -12.66
C ALA A 95 3.90 18.45 -12.64
N CYS A 96 3.51 17.97 -11.45
CA CYS A 96 2.82 16.69 -11.31
C CYS A 96 1.46 16.69 -12.03
N GLU A 97 0.67 17.75 -11.84
CA GLU A 97 -0.63 17.89 -12.50
C GLU A 97 -0.51 17.82 -14.03
N GLN A 98 0.47 18.52 -14.60
CA GLN A 98 0.72 18.48 -16.05
C GLN A 98 1.07 17.07 -16.53
N ARG A 99 1.89 16.33 -15.78
CA ARG A 99 2.27 14.94 -16.09
C ARG A 99 1.06 14.00 -16.06
N LEU A 100 0.20 14.11 -15.06
CA LEU A 100 -1.04 13.32 -14.95
C LEU A 100 -2.02 13.65 -16.09
N LYS A 101 -2.20 14.93 -16.44
CA LYS A 101 -3.01 15.35 -17.60
C LYS A 101 -2.46 14.78 -18.91
N ALA A 102 -1.13 14.77 -19.09
CA ALA A 102 -0.50 14.19 -20.27
C ALA A 102 -0.74 12.66 -20.35
N ARG A 103 -0.51 11.94 -19.24
CA ARG A 103 -0.77 10.49 -19.14
C ARG A 103 -2.23 10.15 -19.50
N ARG A 104 -3.20 10.91 -18.98
CA ARG A 104 -4.63 10.71 -19.27
C ARG A 104 -4.96 10.90 -20.76
N ARG A 105 -4.37 11.91 -21.43
CA ARG A 105 -4.58 12.10 -22.87
C ARG A 105 -4.05 10.92 -23.70
N THR A 106 -2.91 10.36 -23.30
CA THR A 106 -2.33 9.17 -23.95
C THR A 106 -3.21 7.92 -23.75
N LEU A 107 -3.83 7.76 -22.58
CA LEU A 107 -4.73 6.65 -22.27
C LEU A 107 -6.08 6.79 -22.99
N ALA A 108 -6.68 8.00 -22.96
CA ALA A 108 -7.94 8.28 -23.66
C ALA A 108 -7.83 8.13 -25.18
N GLY A 109 -6.63 8.31 -25.75
CA GLY A 109 -6.37 8.04 -27.17
C GLY A 109 -6.20 6.55 -27.52
N ARG A 110 -6.27 5.63 -26.54
CA ARG A 110 -5.92 4.21 -26.74
C ARG A 110 -7.00 3.18 -26.37
N THR A 111 -8.05 3.47 -25.58
CA THR A 111 -9.10 2.47 -25.27
C THR A 111 -10.45 3.08 -24.84
N GLY A 112 -11.53 2.38 -25.21
CA GLY A 112 -12.91 2.67 -24.82
C GLY A 112 -13.30 2.06 -23.47
N CYS A 113 -14.30 2.68 -22.84
CA CYS A 113 -15.05 2.24 -21.66
C CYS A 113 -14.26 1.92 -20.37
N GLY A 114 -13.25 2.72 -20.04
CA GLY A 114 -13.07 3.46 -18.77
C GLY A 114 -13.36 2.85 -17.38
N LEU A 115 -13.55 1.54 -17.22
CA LEU A 115 -13.67 0.89 -15.92
C LEU A 115 -12.99 -0.48 -16.00
N CYS A 116 -12.04 -0.72 -15.10
CA CYS A 116 -11.31 -1.98 -14.83
C CYS A 116 -9.95 -2.15 -15.54
N GLY A 117 -8.88 -1.86 -14.77
CA GLY A 117 -7.59 -2.58 -14.81
C GLY A 117 -6.76 -2.50 -16.09
N VAL A 118 -5.57 -1.89 -16.01
CA VAL A 118 -4.51 -1.89 -17.06
C VAL A 118 -5.06 -2.15 -18.46
N ASP A 119 -5.52 -1.09 -19.14
CA ASP A 119 -6.24 -1.16 -20.43
C ASP A 119 -5.47 -1.87 -21.57
N SER A 120 -4.23 -2.29 -21.32
CA SER A 120 -3.49 -3.23 -22.17
C SER A 120 -2.36 -3.89 -21.38
N LEU A 121 -1.92 -5.09 -21.80
CA LEU A 121 -0.68 -5.73 -21.32
C LEU A 121 0.53 -4.78 -21.43
N ALA A 122 0.51 -3.85 -22.39
CA ALA A 122 1.56 -2.84 -22.57
C ALA A 122 1.65 -1.79 -21.45
N GLN A 123 0.66 -1.72 -20.55
CA GLN A 123 0.67 -0.83 -19.39
C GLN A 123 1.25 -1.48 -18.13
N LEU A 124 1.40 -2.82 -18.12
CA LEU A 124 2.04 -3.52 -17.01
C LEU A 124 3.50 -3.09 -16.92
N GLY A 125 3.91 -2.48 -15.81
CA GLY A 125 5.26 -1.94 -15.66
C GLY A 125 5.55 -0.70 -16.52
N ALA A 126 4.54 0.08 -16.92
CA ALA A 126 4.75 1.32 -17.67
C ALA A 126 5.69 2.31 -16.94
N VAL A 127 5.72 2.25 -15.61
CA VAL A 127 6.72 2.93 -14.79
C VAL A 127 7.68 1.88 -14.24
N GLN A 128 8.97 2.08 -14.53
CA GLN A 128 10.03 1.19 -14.07
C GLN A 128 10.64 1.74 -12.78
N PRO A 129 10.78 0.91 -11.73
CA PRO A 129 11.44 1.33 -10.51
C PRO A 129 12.94 1.58 -10.77
N ALA A 130 13.54 2.41 -9.92
CA ALA A 130 14.99 2.53 -9.90
C ALA A 130 15.64 1.21 -9.42
N PRO A 131 16.92 0.95 -9.76
CA PRO A 131 17.63 -0.20 -9.22
C PRO A 131 17.59 -0.23 -7.69
N VAL A 132 17.26 -1.39 -7.12
CA VAL A 132 17.15 -1.56 -5.67
C VAL A 132 18.46 -2.07 -5.07
N ARG A 133 18.71 -1.70 -3.81
CA ARG A 133 19.82 -2.24 -3.01
C ARG A 133 19.26 -3.25 -2.03
N VAL A 134 19.82 -4.45 -2.06
CA VAL A 134 19.47 -5.51 -1.12
C VAL A 134 20.21 -5.30 0.22
N PRO A 135 19.51 -5.28 1.37
CA PRO A 135 20.15 -5.19 2.68
C PRO A 135 20.81 -6.52 3.08
N THR A 136 21.84 -6.44 3.94
CA THR A 136 22.37 -7.63 4.64
C THR A 136 21.59 -7.83 5.92
N LEU A 137 20.83 -8.92 6.01
CA LEU A 137 20.04 -9.25 7.19
C LEU A 137 20.87 -9.96 8.27
N ALA A 138 20.53 -9.72 9.54
CA ALA A 138 20.94 -10.62 10.62
C ALA A 138 20.29 -12.00 10.42
N ALA A 139 20.95 -13.06 10.91
CA ALA A 139 20.51 -14.44 10.66
C ALA A 139 19.07 -14.73 11.12
N ASP A 140 18.65 -14.12 12.22
CA ASP A 140 17.34 -14.24 12.86
C ASP A 140 16.39 -13.06 12.54
N ALA A 141 16.75 -12.18 11.60
CA ALA A 141 15.98 -10.96 11.33
C ALA A 141 14.54 -11.25 10.87
N LEU A 142 14.35 -12.26 10.02
CA LEU A 142 13.03 -12.64 9.54
C LEU A 142 12.16 -13.22 10.66
N ASP A 143 12.75 -14.03 11.55
CA ASP A 143 12.03 -14.60 12.70
C ASP A 143 11.63 -13.50 13.70
N ARG A 144 12.55 -12.55 14.00
CA ARG A 144 12.25 -11.40 14.87
C ARG A 144 11.13 -10.53 14.32
N ALA A 145 11.19 -10.20 13.03
CA ALA A 145 10.14 -9.42 12.38
C ALA A 145 8.80 -10.16 12.36
N LEU A 146 8.82 -11.46 12.07
CA LEU A 146 7.62 -12.30 12.07
C LEU A 146 6.97 -12.37 13.45
N ALA A 147 7.77 -12.54 14.51
CA ALA A 147 7.29 -12.59 15.89
C ALA A 147 6.67 -11.26 16.35
N ALA A 148 7.16 -10.13 15.83
CA ALA A 148 6.63 -8.79 16.14
C ALA A 148 5.37 -8.41 15.35
N LEU A 149 5.11 -9.04 14.20
CA LEU A 149 4.02 -8.64 13.31
C LEU A 149 2.61 -8.74 13.94
N PRO A 150 2.26 -9.79 14.72
CA PRO A 150 0.92 -9.90 15.32
C PRO A 150 0.55 -8.72 16.22
N SER A 151 1.50 -8.21 17.04
CA SER A 151 1.24 -7.07 17.92
C SER A 151 1.15 -5.74 17.17
N ALA A 152 1.71 -5.67 15.96
CA ALA A 152 1.63 -4.51 15.09
C ALA A 152 0.35 -4.46 14.23
N GLN A 153 -0.40 -5.57 14.12
CA GLN A 153 -1.66 -5.66 13.37
C GLN A 153 -2.87 -5.53 14.30
N VAL A 154 -3.09 -4.31 14.81
CA VAL A 154 -4.09 -4.01 15.86
C VAL A 154 -5.52 -4.23 15.37
N LEU A 155 -5.83 -3.86 14.14
CA LEU A 155 -7.17 -4.03 13.58
C LEU A 155 -7.42 -5.50 13.25
N ASN A 156 -6.45 -6.19 12.64
CA ASN A 156 -6.55 -7.61 12.32
C ASN A 156 -6.65 -8.49 13.57
N ALA A 157 -6.00 -8.11 14.67
CA ALA A 157 -6.16 -8.81 15.96
C ALA A 157 -7.61 -8.83 16.45
N ARG A 158 -8.45 -7.87 16.01
CA ARG A 158 -9.85 -7.77 16.39
C ARG A 158 -10.80 -8.47 15.42
N CYS A 159 -10.50 -8.49 14.12
CA CYS A 159 -11.43 -8.99 13.09
C CYS A 159 -10.91 -10.15 12.24
N GLY A 160 -9.61 -10.44 12.22
CA GLY A 160 -8.98 -11.48 11.41
C GLY A 160 -9.08 -11.28 9.88
N GLY A 161 -9.60 -10.13 9.43
CA GLY A 161 -9.97 -9.89 8.03
C GLY A 161 -9.03 -8.95 7.27
N LEU A 162 -7.88 -8.58 7.83
CA LEU A 162 -6.97 -7.60 7.23
C LEU A 162 -5.60 -8.19 6.91
N HIS A 163 -4.95 -7.59 5.92
CA HIS A 163 -3.55 -7.80 5.62
C HIS A 163 -2.68 -6.74 6.30
N GLY A 164 -1.47 -7.13 6.68
CA GLY A 164 -0.46 -6.27 7.26
C GLY A 164 0.76 -6.16 6.35
N ALA A 165 1.26 -4.94 6.21
CA ALA A 165 2.54 -4.63 5.59
C ALA A 165 3.41 -3.94 6.64
N ALA A 166 4.62 -4.45 6.87
CA ALA A 166 5.55 -3.90 7.82
C ALA A 166 6.91 -3.58 7.19
N TRP A 167 7.54 -2.51 7.65
CA TRP A 167 8.93 -2.22 7.33
C TRP A 167 9.82 -2.48 8.56
N CYS A 168 10.88 -3.23 8.32
CA CYS A 168 11.77 -3.73 9.35
C CYS A 168 13.21 -3.33 9.03
N LYS A 169 13.98 -3.00 10.07
CA LYS A 169 15.45 -2.83 9.94
C LYS A 169 16.11 -4.16 9.57
N PRO A 170 17.38 -4.17 9.13
CA PRO A 170 18.09 -5.40 8.78
C PRO A 170 18.34 -6.32 9.99
N SER A 171 18.19 -5.78 11.21
CA SER A 171 18.13 -6.53 12.47
C SER A 171 16.80 -7.28 12.66
N GLY A 172 15.76 -7.06 11.86
CA GLY A 172 14.43 -7.62 12.11
C GLY A 172 13.59 -6.82 13.12
N GLU A 173 14.09 -5.68 13.60
CA GLU A 173 13.27 -4.75 14.38
C GLU A 173 12.16 -4.18 13.49
N LEU A 174 10.90 -4.48 13.82
CA LEU A 174 9.73 -3.93 13.15
C LEU A 174 9.55 -2.48 13.58
N MET A 175 9.65 -1.56 12.61
CA MET A 175 9.59 -0.13 12.88
C MET A 175 8.22 0.47 12.57
N LEU A 176 7.57 -0.02 11.51
CA LEU A 176 6.29 0.48 11.02
C LEU A 176 5.44 -0.66 10.49
N ALA A 177 4.13 -0.57 10.71
CA ALA A 177 3.14 -1.45 10.10
C ALA A 177 1.90 -0.66 9.67
N ARG A 178 1.24 -1.16 8.62
CA ARG A 178 -0.04 -0.67 8.10
C ARG A 178 -0.94 -1.84 7.75
N GLU A 179 -2.23 -1.61 7.91
CA GLU A 179 -3.27 -2.62 7.71
C GLU A 179 -4.29 -2.16 6.67
N ASP A 180 -4.78 -3.12 5.88
CA ASP A 180 -5.90 -2.93 4.97
C ASP A 180 -6.51 -4.26 4.57
N ILE A 181 -7.80 -4.26 4.19
CA ILE A 181 -8.46 -5.45 3.64
C ILE A 181 -7.77 -5.91 2.34
N GLY A 182 -7.26 -4.96 1.55
CA GLY A 182 -6.43 -5.21 0.38
C GLY A 182 -4.94 -5.24 0.70
N ARG A 183 -4.27 -6.36 0.42
CA ARG A 183 -2.80 -6.49 0.61
C ARG A 183 -1.99 -5.41 -0.12
N HIS A 184 -2.46 -4.94 -1.28
CA HIS A 184 -1.80 -3.90 -2.06
C HIS A 184 -1.93 -2.54 -1.38
N ASN A 185 -3.12 -2.20 -0.90
CA ASN A 185 -3.36 -0.98 -0.14
C ASN A 185 -2.58 -0.96 1.17
N ALA A 186 -2.42 -2.12 1.85
CA ALA A 186 -1.58 -2.22 3.04
C ALA A 186 -0.12 -1.84 2.73
N LEU A 187 0.42 -2.32 1.60
CA LEU A 187 1.76 -1.95 1.14
C LEU A 187 1.84 -0.48 0.72
N ASP A 188 0.82 0.04 0.04
CA ASP A 188 0.76 1.45 -0.34
C ASP A 188 0.72 2.34 0.90
N LYS A 189 -0.12 2.05 1.88
CA LYS A 189 -0.11 2.73 3.18
C LYS A 189 1.27 2.67 3.84
N LEU A 190 1.94 1.51 3.84
CA LEU A 190 3.30 1.42 4.39
C LEU A 190 4.27 2.35 3.65
N ALA A 191 4.24 2.35 2.32
CA ALA A 191 5.10 3.20 1.50
C ALA A 191 4.85 4.69 1.77
N GLY A 192 3.59 5.11 1.90
CA GLY A 192 3.23 6.48 2.26
C GLY A 192 3.69 6.85 3.68
N ALA A 193 3.51 5.95 4.65
CA ALA A 193 3.97 6.14 6.02
C ALA A 193 5.49 6.34 6.10
N LEU A 194 6.26 5.53 5.36
CA LEU A 194 7.72 5.67 5.24
C LEU A 194 8.09 7.02 4.64
N ALA A 195 7.45 7.41 3.53
CA ALA A 195 7.72 8.65 2.82
C ALA A 195 7.37 9.90 3.66
N ARG A 196 6.30 9.88 4.45
CA ARG A 196 5.94 10.98 5.38
C ARG A 196 6.91 11.12 6.54
N ARG A 197 7.44 9.99 7.03
CA ARG A 197 8.40 9.96 8.14
C ARG A 197 9.86 10.14 7.69
N ASP A 198 10.07 10.40 6.40
CA ASP A 198 11.39 10.49 5.75
C ASP A 198 12.29 9.28 6.10
N VAL A 199 11.70 8.08 6.22
CA VAL A 199 12.41 6.82 6.43
C VAL A 199 12.84 6.27 5.07
N ASP A 200 14.13 5.97 4.92
CA ASP A 200 14.66 5.39 3.70
C ASP A 200 14.37 3.88 3.62
N PRO A 201 13.52 3.41 2.68
CA PRO A 201 13.17 1.99 2.61
C PRO A 201 14.35 1.09 2.23
N ARG A 202 15.44 1.66 1.68
CA ARG A 202 16.68 0.96 1.30
C ARG A 202 17.47 0.42 2.49
N ASP A 203 17.22 0.97 3.68
CA ASP A 203 17.92 0.59 4.91
C ASP A 203 17.25 -0.58 5.64
N GLY A 204 16.34 -1.29 4.99
CA GLY A 204 15.56 -2.36 5.62
C GLY A 204 14.85 -3.25 4.60
N PHE A 205 13.80 -3.91 5.06
CA PHE A 205 13.00 -4.81 4.23
C PHE A 205 11.51 -4.71 4.54
N VAL A 206 10.69 -5.13 3.59
CA VAL A 206 9.23 -5.20 3.74
C VAL A 206 8.82 -6.63 4.11
N LEU A 207 7.99 -6.78 5.14
CA LEU A 207 7.33 -8.02 5.53
C LEU A 207 5.81 -7.91 5.27
N MET A 208 5.25 -8.85 4.52
CA MET A 208 3.82 -8.91 4.19
C MET A 208 3.17 -10.15 4.81
N SER A 209 1.97 -9.99 5.37
CA SER A 209 1.18 -11.13 5.86
C SER A 209 0.50 -11.94 4.74
N SER A 210 0.62 -11.50 3.48
CA SER A 210 -0.05 -12.08 2.31
C SER A 210 0.84 -13.01 1.47
N ARG A 211 0.31 -13.45 0.33
CA ARG A 211 1.08 -14.00 -0.80
C ARG A 211 1.92 -12.92 -1.47
N ALA A 212 2.93 -13.31 -2.25
CA ALA A 212 3.65 -12.39 -3.13
C ALA A 212 3.09 -12.43 -4.55
N SER A 213 2.64 -11.27 -5.05
CA SER A 213 2.23 -11.08 -6.45
C SER A 213 3.24 -10.19 -7.19
N TYR A 214 3.14 -10.18 -8.52
CA TYR A 214 3.85 -9.22 -9.39
C TYR A 214 3.78 -7.80 -8.83
N GLU A 215 2.57 -7.32 -8.55
CA GLU A 215 2.34 -5.95 -8.09
C GLU A 215 2.99 -5.67 -6.73
N LEU A 216 3.01 -6.63 -5.80
CA LEU A 216 3.69 -6.39 -4.51
C LEU A 216 5.20 -6.28 -4.69
N VAL A 217 5.80 -7.11 -5.55
CA VAL A 217 7.23 -6.99 -5.89
C VAL A 217 7.52 -5.64 -6.55
N HIS A 218 6.72 -5.26 -7.55
CA HIS A 218 6.89 -4.01 -8.28
C HIS A 218 6.71 -2.79 -7.37
N LYS A 219 5.64 -2.74 -6.57
CA LYS A 219 5.39 -1.66 -5.59
C LYS A 219 6.48 -1.58 -4.52
N THR A 220 7.00 -2.71 -4.05
CA THR A 220 8.12 -2.73 -3.09
C THR A 220 9.38 -2.10 -3.71
N ALA A 221 9.67 -2.43 -4.97
CA ALA A 221 10.78 -1.82 -5.70
C ALA A 221 10.54 -0.32 -6.01
N MET A 222 9.30 0.07 -6.33
CA MET A 222 8.90 1.48 -6.51
C MET A 222 9.10 2.30 -5.24
N ALA A 223 8.85 1.70 -4.06
CA ALA A 223 9.18 2.31 -2.76
C ALA A 223 10.70 2.35 -2.48
N GLY A 224 11.52 1.66 -3.27
CA GLY A 224 12.98 1.61 -3.13
C GLY A 224 13.50 0.49 -2.22
N ALA A 225 12.63 -0.35 -1.64
CA ALA A 225 13.05 -1.45 -0.81
C ALA A 225 13.56 -2.64 -1.66
N GLY A 226 14.74 -3.15 -1.33
CA GLY A 226 15.38 -4.24 -2.09
C GLY A 226 15.05 -5.65 -1.61
N LEU A 227 14.22 -5.81 -0.58
CA LEU A 227 13.81 -7.11 -0.07
C LEU A 227 12.33 -7.11 0.30
N LEU A 228 11.61 -8.10 -0.24
CA LEU A 228 10.22 -8.42 0.09
C LEU A 228 10.16 -9.81 0.71
N ALA A 229 9.66 -9.89 1.93
CA ALA A 229 9.40 -11.12 2.65
C ALA A 229 7.89 -11.32 2.77
N CYS A 230 7.36 -12.43 2.27
CA CYS A 230 5.94 -12.75 2.34
C CYS A 230 5.69 -14.00 3.19
N MET A 231 4.67 -13.94 4.02
CA MET A 231 4.24 -15.10 4.81
C MET A 231 3.71 -16.22 3.91
N SER A 232 3.05 -15.94 2.79
CA SER A 232 2.47 -16.99 1.93
C SER A 232 3.21 -17.15 0.60
N ALA A 233 2.71 -18.03 -0.27
CA ALA A 233 3.35 -18.42 -1.52
C ALA A 233 3.58 -17.24 -2.48
N PRO A 234 4.64 -17.27 -3.31
CA PRO A 234 4.81 -16.37 -4.44
C PRO A 234 4.13 -16.91 -5.71
N SER A 235 3.76 -16.03 -6.65
CA SER A 235 3.41 -16.43 -8.02
C SER A 235 4.65 -16.52 -8.92
N SER A 236 4.56 -17.26 -10.03
CA SER A 236 5.66 -17.37 -11.00
C SER A 236 6.09 -16.01 -11.54
N LEU A 237 5.14 -15.14 -11.85
CA LEU A 237 5.41 -13.78 -12.34
C LEU A 237 6.07 -12.91 -11.26
N ALA A 238 5.71 -13.07 -9.98
CA ALA A 238 6.39 -12.37 -8.88
C ALA A 238 7.88 -12.74 -8.81
N ILE A 239 8.19 -14.04 -8.93
CA ILE A 239 9.57 -14.54 -8.93
C ILE A 239 10.36 -13.98 -10.11
N ALA A 240 9.79 -14.04 -11.33
CA ALA A 240 10.44 -13.51 -12.53
C ALA A 240 10.76 -12.02 -12.39
N THR A 241 9.79 -11.25 -11.88
CA THR A 241 9.92 -9.80 -11.70
C THR A 241 10.95 -9.45 -10.62
N ALA A 242 10.98 -10.19 -9.52
CA ALA A 242 11.96 -9.96 -8.46
C ALA A 242 13.39 -10.16 -8.99
N ARG A 243 13.61 -11.19 -9.82
CA ARG A 243 14.90 -11.43 -10.48
C ARG A 243 15.26 -10.32 -11.47
N GLU A 244 14.32 -9.88 -12.28
CA GLU A 244 14.51 -8.79 -13.24
C GLU A 244 14.91 -7.49 -12.53
N LEU A 245 14.26 -7.17 -11.42
CA LEU A 245 14.50 -5.95 -10.65
C LEU A 245 15.68 -6.04 -9.68
N GLY A 246 16.30 -7.21 -9.52
CA GLY A 246 17.35 -7.44 -8.51
C GLY A 246 16.84 -7.37 -7.06
N LEU A 247 15.53 -7.55 -6.84
CA LEU A 247 14.88 -7.57 -5.54
C LEU A 247 14.97 -8.98 -4.93
N GLN A 248 15.35 -9.09 -3.66
CA GLN A 248 15.28 -10.37 -2.95
C GLN A 248 13.86 -10.70 -2.53
N LEU A 249 13.34 -11.82 -3.02
CA LEU A 249 12.00 -12.29 -2.70
C LEU A 249 12.06 -13.52 -1.81
N TRP A 250 11.63 -13.35 -0.57
CA TRP A 250 11.44 -14.42 0.40
C TRP A 250 9.95 -14.75 0.53
N ALA A 251 9.62 -16.03 0.61
CA ALA A 251 8.25 -16.49 0.80
C ALA A 251 8.19 -17.68 1.76
N PHE A 252 6.98 -18.03 2.17
CA PHE A 252 6.74 -19.02 3.23
C PHE A 252 7.47 -18.68 4.54
N VAL A 253 7.58 -17.39 4.85
CA VAL A 253 8.21 -16.92 6.09
C VAL A 253 7.36 -17.36 7.27
N ARG A 254 7.90 -18.29 8.05
CA ARG A 254 7.34 -18.92 9.24
C ARG A 254 8.46 -19.02 10.28
N GLU A 255 8.09 -19.30 11.52
CA GLU A 255 9.07 -19.49 12.59
C GLU A 255 10.10 -20.57 12.21
N GLY A 256 11.37 -20.19 12.14
CA GLY A 256 12.50 -21.06 11.80
C GLY A 256 12.54 -21.52 10.34
N ARG A 257 11.69 -20.97 9.45
CA ARG A 257 11.63 -21.37 8.04
C ARG A 257 11.29 -20.20 7.13
N ALA A 258 12.15 -19.96 6.13
CA ALA A 258 11.86 -19.08 5.02
C ALA A 258 12.57 -19.58 3.75
N THR A 259 11.97 -19.37 2.58
CA THR A 259 12.55 -19.77 1.29
C THR A 259 12.80 -18.54 0.42
N ARG A 260 14.04 -18.36 -0.03
CA ARG A 260 14.39 -17.31 -1.01
C ARG A 260 14.16 -17.80 -2.44
N TYR A 261 13.45 -17.01 -3.25
CA TYR A 261 13.11 -17.32 -4.65
C TYR A 261 13.83 -16.45 -5.68
N ALA A 262 14.24 -15.25 -5.28
CA ALA A 262 15.07 -14.30 -6.03
C ALA A 262 16.11 -13.70 -5.06
#